data_AF-A0A1T1D6R1-F1
#
_entry.id   AF-A0A1T1D6R1-F1
#
_cell.length_a   1.000
_cell.length_b   1.000
_cell.length_c   1.000
_cell.angle_alpha   90.00
_cell.angle_beta   90.00
_cell.angle_gamma   90.00
#
_symmetry.space_group_name_H-M   'P 1'
#
loop_
_entity.id
_entity.type
_entity.pdbx_description
1 polymer ?
#
loop_
_entity_poly.entity_id
_entity_poly.type
_entity_poly.pdbx_seq_one_letter_code
_entity_poly.pdbx_strand_id
1 'polypeptide(L)'
;MLEFLDQVADGEPTTVVSHDSSGSGAATPMAQIPSLSTPSTTPEDPATASPAPRPVDAHPVAPRQAHTPWPSALRDLPPLAALVRLESHVSCAPLQREVLTILGSEQAAWSVTVADPVGRLMADVNGQVPRIPASNQKLISTALAVDRLGMNHRLKTSLWQLPNGTLRLEGEGDPGFGPQQVARMASALSGHGVNTGTVSMEFEELGPRNWWPADWHTADRNWEYGAPVTRLAVSANSSGDYAVYDPPKRLARIWSQVLDKRGYGFQWAEVPADSPNPQGSRLIHEELSQPLQSLVTRANTESHNNTAEVLLRVGSGSWNLSQASRITLQWLKDKDLPVDGVTIADGSGLSRSNRSTTRLYTSLLLTMQHHASGSTWYGTMAVANRTGTLERFSGSPSLTGKFVGKTGTIRGVKALSGRIDTPHGYRFFSLLANGAAEPRSRMAGILEAVLKHSSCPRVF
;
A
#
# COMPACT_ATOMS: atom_id res chain seq x y z
N MET A 1 10.20 21.08 -22.00
CA MET A 1 11.11 19.95 -21.64
C MET A 1 10.58 19.07 -20.49
N LEU A 2 9.41 19.38 -19.89
CA LEU A 2 8.72 18.56 -18.89
C LEU A 2 7.49 17.80 -19.44
N GLU A 3 7.03 18.08 -20.67
CA GLU A 3 5.87 17.39 -21.29
C GLU A 3 6.26 16.18 -22.16
N PHE A 4 7.55 15.92 -22.39
CA PHE A 4 8.01 14.90 -23.35
C PHE A 4 8.37 13.54 -22.72
N LEU A 5 8.20 13.38 -21.41
CA LEU A 5 8.44 12.11 -20.71
C LEU A 5 7.18 11.26 -20.51
N ASP A 6 5.99 11.84 -20.68
CA ASP A 6 4.71 11.09 -20.62
C ASP A 6 4.39 10.36 -21.94
N GLN A 7 4.95 10.79 -23.07
CA GLN A 7 4.63 10.21 -24.41
C GLN A 7 5.43 8.96 -24.79
N VAL A 8 6.31 8.43 -23.93
CA VAL A 8 7.13 7.23 -24.25
C VAL A 8 6.78 6.03 -23.36
N ALA A 9 5.75 6.13 -22.51
CA ALA A 9 5.22 5.01 -21.74
C ALA A 9 3.97 4.37 -22.37
N ASP A 10 3.22 5.11 -23.20
CA ASP A 10 1.96 4.65 -23.81
C ASP A 10 2.06 4.66 -25.33
N GLY A 11 2.44 3.52 -25.89
CA GLY A 11 2.37 3.27 -27.32
C GLY A 11 2.08 1.80 -27.56
N GLU A 12 0.79 1.44 -27.59
CA GLU A 12 0.17 0.41 -28.44
C GLU A 12 -1.37 0.43 -28.24
N PRO A 13 -2.17 0.12 -29.29
CA PRO A 13 -3.58 0.42 -29.33
C PRO A 13 -4.43 -0.56 -28.50
N THR A 14 -5.32 -0.01 -27.67
CA THR A 14 -6.41 -0.75 -27.02
C THR A 14 -7.35 -1.35 -28.06
N THR A 15 -7.25 -2.67 -28.27
CA THR A 15 -8.31 -3.46 -28.91
C THR A 15 -9.16 -4.07 -27.80
N VAL A 16 -10.38 -3.54 -27.66
CA VAL A 16 -11.44 -4.17 -26.86
C VAL A 16 -11.90 -5.41 -27.63
N VAL A 17 -11.48 -6.60 -27.19
CA VAL A 17 -12.04 -7.86 -27.69
C VAL A 17 -13.26 -8.19 -26.83
N SER A 18 -14.43 -7.83 -27.34
CA SER A 18 -15.69 -8.47 -26.99
C SER A 18 -15.79 -9.79 -27.73
N HIS A 19 -15.86 -10.91 -27.00
CA HIS A 19 -16.26 -12.18 -27.59
C HIS A 19 -17.77 -12.17 -27.82
N ASP A 20 -18.18 -12.11 -29.10
CA ASP A 20 -19.37 -12.81 -29.57
C ASP A 20 -19.25 -13.12 -31.07
N SER A 21 -19.74 -14.30 -31.43
CA SER A 21 -19.53 -15.02 -32.69
C SER A 21 -20.48 -14.59 -33.82
N SER A 22 -19.94 -14.54 -35.06
CA SER A 22 -20.49 -15.06 -36.34
C SER A 22 -20.26 -14.13 -37.54
N GLY A 23 -19.88 -14.71 -38.70
CA GLY A 23 -20.18 -14.14 -40.03
C GLY A 23 -19.03 -13.58 -40.89
N SER A 24 -18.51 -14.43 -41.79
CA SER A 24 -17.95 -14.20 -43.14
C SER A 24 -17.56 -12.80 -43.67
N GLY A 25 -16.41 -12.74 -44.35
CA GLY A 25 -16.35 -12.16 -45.71
C GLY A 25 -15.25 -11.14 -46.04
N ALA A 26 -14.31 -11.60 -46.89
CA ALA A 26 -13.60 -10.85 -47.95
C ALA A 26 -12.51 -9.82 -47.62
N ALA A 27 -11.56 -9.73 -48.55
CA ALA A 27 -10.22 -9.17 -48.44
C ALA A 27 -9.98 -7.90 -49.28
N THR A 28 -8.86 -7.22 -48.96
CA THR A 28 -8.02 -6.28 -49.75
C THR A 28 -8.51 -4.83 -50.00
N PRO A 29 -7.61 -3.85 -50.32
CA PRO A 29 -6.15 -3.72 -50.14
C PRO A 29 -5.67 -2.32 -49.62
N MET A 30 -4.33 -2.18 -49.59
CA MET A 30 -3.42 -1.07 -49.20
C MET A 30 -3.72 0.35 -49.72
N ALA A 31 -3.33 1.36 -48.94
CA ALA A 31 -2.94 2.72 -49.38
C ALA A 31 -1.87 3.28 -48.41
N GLN A 32 -0.60 3.38 -48.84
CA GLN A 32 0.11 4.58 -49.33
C GLN A 32 0.52 5.62 -48.26
N ILE A 33 1.84 5.73 -48.10
CA ILE A 33 2.61 6.71 -47.32
C ILE A 33 2.81 7.97 -48.15
N PRO A 34 2.76 9.18 -47.56
CA PRO A 34 3.48 10.33 -48.11
C PRO A 34 4.62 10.83 -47.21
N SER A 35 5.60 11.37 -47.90
CA SER A 35 6.96 11.75 -47.53
C SER A 35 7.12 13.10 -46.82
N LEU A 36 8.28 13.21 -46.16
CA LEU A 36 8.91 14.35 -45.50
C LEU A 36 8.90 15.69 -46.28
N SER A 37 8.81 16.78 -45.52
CA SER A 37 9.45 18.06 -45.87
C SER A 37 9.80 18.89 -44.61
N THR A 38 11.08 19.26 -44.54
CA THR A 38 11.68 20.42 -43.83
C THR A 38 12.38 21.26 -44.93
N PRO A 39 12.91 22.49 -44.74
CA PRO A 39 13.20 23.21 -43.48
C PRO A 39 12.88 24.72 -43.51
N SER A 40 13.06 25.41 -42.38
CA SER A 40 13.52 26.81 -42.39
C SER A 40 14.16 27.22 -41.07
N THR A 41 15.21 28.03 -41.21
CA THR A 41 16.22 28.44 -40.24
C THR A 41 16.07 29.91 -39.84
N THR A 42 16.77 30.29 -38.77
CA THR A 42 17.27 31.63 -38.33
C THR A 42 16.41 32.43 -37.33
N PRO A 43 16.99 33.36 -36.52
CA PRO A 43 18.35 33.41 -35.92
C PRO A 43 18.36 33.75 -34.40
N GLU A 44 19.54 33.53 -33.78
CA GLU A 44 19.93 33.95 -32.42
C GLU A 44 20.13 35.46 -32.28
N ASP A 45 19.93 36.00 -31.06
CA ASP A 45 20.62 37.18 -30.52
C ASP A 45 20.47 37.25 -28.96
N PRO A 46 21.21 38.08 -28.19
CA PRO A 46 22.30 37.58 -27.36
C PRO A 46 22.16 37.83 -25.84
N ALA A 47 23.16 37.31 -25.12
CA ALA A 47 23.33 37.22 -23.67
C ALA A 47 23.13 38.50 -22.85
N THR A 48 22.48 38.36 -21.70
CA THR A 48 22.60 39.28 -20.56
C THR A 48 23.18 38.54 -19.35
N ALA A 49 24.32 39.04 -18.88
CA ALA A 49 25.03 38.53 -17.72
C ALA A 49 24.33 38.92 -16.41
N SER A 50 24.17 37.97 -15.48
CA SER A 50 23.79 38.23 -14.09
C SER A 50 24.99 38.01 -13.14
N PRO A 51 25.11 38.80 -12.06
CA PRO A 51 26.32 38.86 -11.24
C PRO A 51 26.48 37.67 -10.28
N ALA A 52 27.74 37.37 -9.95
CA ALA A 52 28.17 36.27 -9.09
C ALA A 52 27.64 36.39 -7.63
N PRO A 53 27.38 35.26 -6.95
CA PRO A 53 26.99 35.27 -5.54
C PRO A 53 28.20 35.52 -4.61
N ARG A 54 27.96 36.28 -3.55
CA ARG A 54 28.93 36.57 -2.47
C ARG A 54 29.18 35.33 -1.60
N PRO A 55 30.38 35.18 -1.00
CA PRO A 55 30.70 34.06 -0.12
C PRO A 55 29.92 34.14 1.19
N VAL A 56 29.43 32.99 1.66
CA VAL A 56 28.74 32.84 2.95
C VAL A 56 29.74 32.31 3.97
N ASP A 57 29.84 32.98 5.12
CA ASP A 57 30.76 32.64 6.20
C ASP A 57 30.52 31.22 6.76
N ALA A 58 31.61 30.48 6.96
CA ALA A 58 31.60 29.15 7.53
C ALA A 58 31.48 29.23 9.06
N HIS A 59 30.38 28.73 9.61
CA HIS A 59 30.29 28.41 11.04
C HIS A 59 30.88 27.03 11.35
N PRO A 60 31.56 26.85 12.50
CA PRO A 60 32.22 25.60 12.84
C PRO A 60 31.22 24.49 13.17
N VAL A 61 31.41 23.33 12.54
CA VAL A 61 30.63 22.10 12.80
C VAL A 61 31.12 21.49 14.10
N ALA A 62 30.24 21.40 15.10
CA ALA A 62 30.48 20.69 16.35
C ALA A 62 30.64 19.16 16.11
N PRO A 63 31.46 18.46 16.90
CA PRO A 63 31.73 17.04 16.70
C PRO A 63 30.50 16.16 16.98
N ARG A 64 30.36 15.07 16.19
CA ARG A 64 29.25 14.11 16.22
C ARG A 64 29.22 13.33 17.54
N GLN A 65 28.07 13.33 18.21
CA GLN A 65 27.74 12.38 19.26
C GLN A 65 27.35 11.03 18.64
N ALA A 66 27.81 9.96 19.29
CA ALA A 66 27.46 8.57 18.98
C ALA A 66 25.94 8.33 19.11
N HIS A 67 25.44 7.34 18.37
CA HIS A 67 24.04 6.89 18.36
C HIS A 67 23.43 6.85 19.76
N THR A 68 22.50 7.77 20.03
CA THR A 68 21.60 7.69 21.17
C THR A 68 20.58 6.58 20.93
N PRO A 69 20.34 5.67 21.90
CA PRO A 69 19.11 4.89 21.94
C PRO A 69 17.92 5.87 21.94
N TRP A 70 16.81 5.49 21.30
CA TRP A 70 15.61 6.32 21.15
C TRP A 70 15.24 7.09 22.43
N PRO A 71 14.82 8.37 22.33
CA PRO A 71 14.36 9.10 23.50
C PRO A 71 13.16 8.35 24.10
N SER A 72 13.26 8.05 25.39
CA SER A 72 12.25 7.46 26.27
C SER A 72 11.05 8.38 26.54
N ALA A 73 10.68 9.23 25.59
CA ALA A 73 9.55 10.16 25.63
C ALA A 73 8.27 9.52 25.07
N LEU A 74 7.91 8.35 25.61
CA LEU A 74 6.55 7.80 25.58
C LEU A 74 5.94 7.73 27.00
N ARG A 75 6.56 8.40 27.97
CA ARG A 75 5.97 8.60 29.29
C ARG A 75 5.21 9.91 29.26
N ASP A 76 3.96 9.86 29.72
CA ASP A 76 2.97 10.94 29.81
C ASP A 76 1.91 10.98 28.70
N LEU A 77 1.57 9.83 28.11
CA LEU A 77 0.19 9.62 27.68
C LEU A 77 -0.63 9.21 28.92
N PRO A 78 -1.83 9.79 29.16
CA PRO A 78 -2.70 9.30 30.23
C PRO A 78 -2.90 7.80 30.03
N PRO A 79 -2.97 7.01 31.12
CA PRO A 79 -3.21 5.58 31.00
C PRO A 79 -4.49 5.42 30.18
N LEU A 80 -4.41 4.71 29.05
CA LEU A 80 -5.55 4.37 28.20
C LEU A 80 -6.66 3.81 29.11
N ALA A 81 -7.59 4.67 29.50
CA ALA A 81 -8.71 4.29 30.34
C ALA A 81 -9.51 3.25 29.56
N ALA A 82 -9.41 1.99 30.00
CA ALA A 82 -10.02 0.79 29.42
C ALA A 82 -10.06 0.81 27.88
N LEU A 83 -9.05 0.20 27.23
CA LEU A 83 -9.19 -0.23 25.83
C LEU A 83 -10.59 -0.84 25.68
N VAL A 84 -11.42 -0.27 24.80
CA VAL A 84 -12.77 -0.75 24.55
C VAL A 84 -12.65 -2.19 24.06
N ARG A 85 -12.88 -3.15 24.98
CA ARG A 85 -12.80 -4.57 24.69
C ARG A 85 -14.12 -5.02 24.10
N LEU A 86 -14.01 -5.84 23.06
CA LEU A 86 -15.17 -6.52 22.50
C LEU A 86 -15.74 -7.48 23.55
N GLU A 87 -17.00 -7.28 23.92
CA GLU A 87 -17.72 -8.17 24.82
C GLU A 87 -17.81 -9.60 24.23
N SER A 88 -17.91 -10.60 25.10
CA SER A 88 -17.95 -12.01 24.67
C SER A 88 -19.35 -12.50 24.29
N HIS A 89 -20.41 -11.82 24.75
CA HIS A 89 -21.79 -12.27 24.63
C HIS A 89 -22.60 -11.36 23.70
N VAL A 90 -23.40 -11.98 22.83
CA VAL A 90 -24.29 -11.26 21.91
C VAL A 90 -25.43 -10.62 22.69
N SER A 91 -25.64 -9.32 22.49
CA SER A 91 -26.62 -8.50 23.23
C SER A 91 -27.84 -8.08 22.41
N CYS A 92 -27.85 -8.28 21.08
CA CYS A 92 -28.94 -7.83 20.20
C CYS A 92 -29.59 -9.03 19.49
N ALA A 93 -30.53 -9.68 20.19
CA ALA A 93 -31.24 -10.86 19.68
C ALA A 93 -32.00 -10.63 18.34
N PRO A 94 -32.61 -9.46 18.06
CA PRO A 94 -33.22 -9.19 16.75
C PRO A 94 -32.21 -9.20 15.60
N LEU A 95 -31.08 -8.51 15.74
CA LEU A 95 -30.03 -8.50 14.72
C LEU A 95 -29.41 -9.89 14.54
N GLN A 96 -29.10 -10.58 15.65
CA GLN A 96 -28.55 -11.93 15.59
C GLN A 96 -29.45 -12.88 14.79
N ARG A 97 -30.76 -12.86 15.05
CA ARG A 97 -31.73 -13.69 14.31
C ARG A 97 -31.76 -13.32 12.83
N GLU A 98 -31.79 -12.04 12.49
CA GLU A 98 -31.82 -11.59 11.09
C GLU A 98 -30.53 -11.97 10.35
N VAL A 99 -29.36 -11.83 10.99
CA VAL A 99 -28.08 -12.31 10.43
C VAL A 99 -28.12 -13.83 10.17
N LEU A 100 -28.60 -14.62 11.13
CA LEU A 100 -28.74 -16.08 10.95
C LEU A 100 -29.69 -16.42 9.80
N THR A 101 -30.81 -15.70 9.66
CA THR A 101 -31.74 -15.84 8.53
C THR A 101 -31.08 -15.47 7.20
N ILE A 102 -30.34 -14.36 7.14
CA ILE A 102 -29.62 -13.92 5.94
C ILE A 102 -28.54 -14.92 5.55
N LEU A 103 -27.90 -15.62 6.49
CA LEU A 103 -26.91 -16.65 6.18
C LEU A 103 -27.55 -18.00 5.81
N GLY A 104 -28.71 -18.31 6.37
CA GLY A 104 -29.45 -19.54 6.08
C GLY A 104 -28.61 -20.80 6.36
N SER A 105 -28.56 -21.71 5.39
CA SER A 105 -27.77 -22.95 5.47
C SER A 105 -26.26 -22.73 5.31
N GLU A 106 -25.81 -21.54 4.88
CA GLU A 106 -24.41 -21.29 4.58
C GLU A 106 -23.57 -20.85 5.78
N GLN A 107 -24.13 -20.80 6.99
CA GLN A 107 -23.46 -20.28 8.20
C GLN A 107 -22.02 -20.82 8.39
N ALA A 108 -21.77 -22.09 8.09
CA ALA A 108 -20.44 -22.70 8.19
C ALA A 108 -19.37 -22.03 7.28
N ALA A 109 -19.77 -21.45 6.16
CA ALA A 109 -18.89 -20.73 5.24
C ALA A 109 -18.61 -19.27 5.67
N TRP A 110 -19.29 -18.77 6.70
CA TRP A 110 -19.25 -17.37 7.12
C TRP A 110 -18.70 -17.19 8.53
N SER A 111 -17.98 -16.08 8.72
CA SER A 111 -17.82 -15.43 10.01
C SER A 111 -18.39 -14.02 9.93
N VAL A 112 -19.09 -13.61 10.98
CA VAL A 112 -19.72 -12.29 11.11
C VAL A 112 -19.49 -11.84 12.54
N THR A 113 -19.03 -10.59 12.71
CA THR A 113 -19.00 -9.92 14.01
C THR A 113 -19.47 -8.49 13.81
N VAL A 114 -20.39 -8.02 14.65
CA VAL A 114 -20.90 -6.64 14.68
C VAL A 114 -20.86 -6.13 16.11
N ALA A 115 -20.32 -4.93 16.30
CA ALA A 115 -20.21 -4.27 17.59
C ALA A 115 -20.61 -2.78 17.52
N ASP A 116 -20.96 -2.22 18.67
CA ASP A 116 -21.17 -0.78 18.83
C ASP A 116 -19.88 -0.08 19.32
N PRO A 117 -19.86 1.27 19.43
CA PRO A 117 -18.63 2.01 19.76
C PRO A 117 -18.09 1.78 21.17
N VAL A 118 -18.86 1.16 22.06
CA VAL A 118 -18.40 0.84 23.42
C VAL A 118 -18.03 -0.63 23.56
N GLY A 119 -17.88 -1.35 22.44
CA GLY A 119 -17.41 -2.73 22.41
C GLY A 119 -18.51 -3.76 22.68
N ARG A 120 -19.78 -3.35 22.77
CA ARG A 120 -20.87 -4.29 22.97
C ARG A 120 -21.09 -5.11 21.71
N LEU A 121 -21.03 -6.43 21.88
CA LEU A 121 -21.20 -7.39 20.80
C LEU A 121 -22.69 -7.48 20.44
N MET A 122 -23.04 -7.07 19.22
CA MET A 122 -24.44 -7.00 18.76
C MET A 122 -24.85 -8.23 17.97
N ALA A 123 -23.94 -8.78 17.16
CA ALA A 123 -24.15 -10.04 16.47
C ALA A 123 -22.81 -10.75 16.26
N ASP A 124 -22.82 -12.07 16.35
CA ASP A 124 -21.65 -12.91 16.13
C ASP A 124 -22.07 -14.25 15.53
N VAL A 125 -21.41 -14.65 14.45
CA VAL A 125 -21.52 -15.98 13.85
C VAL A 125 -20.11 -16.42 13.56
N ASN A 126 -19.65 -17.52 14.16
CA ASN A 126 -18.31 -18.06 13.96
C ASN A 126 -17.19 -17.01 14.14
N GLY A 127 -17.37 -16.04 15.04
CA GLY A 127 -16.52 -14.85 15.09
C GLY A 127 -15.05 -15.10 15.44
N GLN A 128 -14.79 -16.25 16.07
CA GLN A 128 -13.46 -16.74 16.44
C GLN A 128 -12.87 -17.73 15.42
N VAL A 129 -13.64 -18.15 14.39
CA VAL A 129 -13.17 -19.13 13.41
C VAL A 129 -12.18 -18.44 12.46
N PRO A 130 -10.92 -18.90 12.39
CA PRO A 130 -9.93 -18.30 11.50
C PRO A 130 -10.25 -18.59 10.04
N ARG A 131 -10.24 -17.54 9.23
CA ARG A 131 -10.61 -17.53 7.81
C ARG A 131 -9.57 -16.82 6.97
N ILE A 132 -9.50 -17.12 5.67
CA ILE A 132 -8.64 -16.35 4.74
C ILE A 132 -9.30 -14.98 4.55
N PRO A 133 -8.61 -13.86 4.87
CA PRO A 133 -9.25 -12.55 4.88
C PRO A 133 -9.23 -11.81 3.53
N ALA A 134 -8.45 -12.29 2.55
CA ALA A 134 -8.11 -11.52 1.37
C ALA A 134 -7.62 -10.10 1.75
N SER A 135 -7.90 -9.07 0.94
CA SER A 135 -7.44 -7.69 1.17
C SER A 135 -7.91 -7.02 2.47
N ASN A 136 -8.73 -7.64 3.32
CA ASN A 136 -8.94 -7.14 4.69
C ASN A 136 -7.65 -7.22 5.53
N GLN A 137 -6.68 -8.04 5.12
CA GLN A 137 -5.32 -8.05 5.69
C GLN A 137 -4.68 -6.66 5.71
N LYS A 138 -5.02 -5.79 4.74
CA LYS A 138 -4.52 -4.41 4.66
C LYS A 138 -4.93 -3.54 5.85
N LEU A 139 -6.02 -3.88 6.54
CA LEU A 139 -6.40 -3.18 7.77
C LEU A 139 -5.34 -3.37 8.86
N ILE A 140 -4.72 -4.55 8.93
CA ILE A 140 -3.64 -4.84 9.90
C ILE A 140 -2.36 -4.11 9.49
N SER A 141 -1.91 -4.25 8.25
CA SER A 141 -0.65 -3.64 7.78
C SER A 141 -0.71 -2.11 7.82
N THR A 142 -1.83 -1.51 7.44
CA THR A 142 -1.99 -0.04 7.51
C THR A 142 -2.13 0.47 8.94
N ALA A 143 -2.87 -0.23 9.82
CA ALA A 143 -2.98 0.17 11.23
C ALA A 143 -1.63 0.09 11.95
N LEU A 144 -0.85 -0.97 11.70
CA LEU A 144 0.52 -1.09 12.21
C LEU A 144 1.40 0.08 11.78
N ALA A 145 1.42 0.40 10.49
CA ALA A 145 2.23 1.49 9.95
C ALA A 145 1.82 2.84 10.54
N VAL A 146 0.51 3.10 10.66
CA VAL A 146 -0.02 4.33 11.24
C VAL A 146 0.30 4.46 12.72
N ASP A 147 0.13 3.40 13.51
CA ASP A 147 0.39 3.40 14.95
C ASP A 147 1.88 3.65 15.26
N ARG A 148 2.79 3.12 14.42
CA ARG A 148 4.24 3.21 14.67
C ARG A 148 4.93 4.41 14.03
N LEU A 149 4.49 4.83 12.85
CA LEU A 149 5.19 5.86 12.06
C LEU A 149 4.42 7.19 12.05
N GLY A 150 3.11 7.15 12.22
CA GLY A 150 2.23 8.32 12.11
C GLY A 150 1.96 8.74 10.66
N MET A 151 0.85 9.46 10.46
CA MET A 151 0.32 9.79 9.12
C MET A 151 1.23 10.69 8.26
N ASN A 152 2.12 11.47 8.90
CA ASN A 152 3.01 12.41 8.22
C ASN A 152 4.35 11.80 7.84
N HIS A 153 4.63 10.56 8.24
CA HIS A 153 5.86 9.86 7.88
C HIS A 153 6.01 9.78 6.36
N ARG A 154 7.24 9.83 5.87
CA ARG A 154 7.56 9.70 4.45
C ARG A 154 8.69 8.69 4.32
N LEU A 155 8.51 7.77 3.38
CA LEU A 155 9.53 6.81 2.99
C LEU A 155 10.64 7.54 2.26
N LYS A 156 11.86 7.03 2.40
CA LYS A 156 13.07 7.62 1.83
C LYS A 156 13.63 6.74 0.73
N THR A 157 14.11 7.40 -0.33
CA THR A 157 15.09 6.82 -1.24
C THR A 157 16.34 7.71 -1.20
N SER A 158 17.44 7.15 -0.71
CA SER A 158 18.68 7.87 -0.43
C SER A 158 19.75 7.54 -1.45
N LEU A 159 20.47 8.57 -1.91
CA LEU A 159 21.63 8.44 -2.77
C LEU A 159 22.88 8.85 -2.00
N TRP A 160 23.76 7.89 -1.75
CA TRP A 160 25.02 8.08 -1.06
C TRP A 160 26.20 8.10 -2.03
N GLN A 161 27.23 8.86 -1.71
CA GLN A 161 28.56 8.72 -2.28
C GLN A 161 29.43 7.93 -1.31
N LEU A 162 29.98 6.82 -1.74
CA LEU A 162 30.93 6.04 -0.97
C LEU A 162 32.34 6.66 -1.08
N PRO A 163 33.28 6.35 -0.16
CA PRO A 163 34.63 6.93 -0.17
C PRO A 163 35.44 6.66 -1.45
N ASN A 164 35.14 5.57 -2.16
CA ASN A 164 35.77 5.21 -3.43
C ASN A 164 35.14 5.90 -4.66
N GLY A 165 34.14 6.77 -4.45
CA GLY A 165 33.42 7.48 -5.51
C GLY A 165 32.21 6.75 -6.08
N THR A 166 32.01 5.46 -5.76
CA THR A 166 30.79 4.72 -6.12
C THR A 166 29.58 5.37 -5.47
N LEU A 167 28.47 5.43 -6.19
CA LEU A 167 27.19 5.84 -5.63
C LEU A 167 26.45 4.63 -5.07
N ARG A 168 25.75 4.76 -3.95
CA ARG A 168 24.84 3.71 -3.45
C ARG A 168 23.43 4.26 -3.33
N LEU A 169 22.49 3.55 -3.95
CA LEU A 169 21.06 3.85 -3.88
C LEU A 169 20.40 2.91 -2.88
N GLU A 170 19.73 3.48 -1.89
CA GLU A 170 19.04 2.78 -0.81
C GLU A 170 17.58 3.21 -0.79
N GLY A 171 16.66 2.28 -0.52
CA GLY A 171 15.23 2.56 -0.57
C GLY A 171 14.44 1.95 0.57
N GLU A 172 13.35 2.63 0.95
CA GLU A 172 12.36 2.14 1.90
C GLU A 172 11.08 1.62 1.22
N GLY A 173 11.12 1.40 -0.10
CA GLY A 173 10.02 0.78 -0.85
C GLY A 173 8.96 1.76 -1.35
N ASP A 174 9.26 3.04 -1.56
CA ASP A 174 8.28 4.02 -2.05
C ASP A 174 7.62 3.56 -3.38
N PRO A 175 6.31 3.23 -3.38
CA PRO A 175 5.62 2.75 -4.57
C PRO A 175 5.33 3.87 -5.59
N GLY A 176 5.62 5.13 -5.24
CA GLY A 176 5.58 6.29 -6.13
C GLY A 176 6.95 6.69 -6.71
N PHE A 177 8.04 6.00 -6.33
CA PHE A 177 9.36 6.25 -6.88
C PHE A 177 9.39 5.90 -8.36
N GLY A 178 9.89 6.80 -9.21
CA GLY A 178 9.83 6.61 -10.66
C GLY A 178 10.86 7.42 -11.45
N PRO A 179 10.72 7.48 -12.79
CA PRO A 179 11.67 8.18 -13.66
C PRO A 179 11.90 9.65 -13.30
N GLN A 180 10.88 10.33 -12.78
CA GLN A 180 11.00 11.73 -12.35
C GLN A 180 11.90 11.89 -11.12
N GLN A 181 11.75 11.01 -10.12
CA GLN A 181 12.61 10.95 -8.93
C GLN A 181 14.06 10.64 -9.34
N VAL A 182 14.25 9.65 -10.23
CA VAL A 182 15.59 9.31 -10.76
C VAL A 182 16.22 10.52 -11.47
N ALA A 183 15.45 11.25 -12.29
CA ALA A 183 15.95 12.43 -12.97
C ALA A 183 16.37 13.55 -12.00
N ARG A 184 15.65 13.75 -10.89
CA ARG A 184 16.03 14.71 -9.84
C ARG A 184 17.29 14.28 -9.10
N MET A 185 17.39 13.01 -8.71
CA MET A 185 18.59 12.45 -8.09
C MET A 185 19.82 12.60 -8.99
N ALA A 186 19.69 12.31 -10.29
CA ALA A 186 20.78 12.47 -11.24
C ALA A 186 21.23 13.94 -11.40
N SER A 187 20.32 14.91 -11.23
CA SER A 187 20.68 16.33 -11.27
C SER A 187 21.50 16.78 -10.04
N ALA A 188 21.44 16.05 -8.92
CA ALA A 188 22.23 16.37 -7.72
C ALA A 188 23.73 16.01 -7.86
N LEU A 189 24.09 15.21 -8.88
CA LEU A 189 25.45 14.68 -9.06
C LEU A 189 26.50 15.77 -9.33
N SER A 190 26.19 16.76 -10.16
CA SER A 190 27.13 17.84 -10.53
C SER A 190 27.50 18.73 -9.34
N GLY A 191 26.55 18.98 -8.42
CA GLY A 191 26.81 19.70 -7.17
C GLY A 191 27.71 18.94 -6.18
N HIS A 192 28.02 17.67 -6.46
CA HIS A 192 28.75 16.77 -5.58
C HIS A 192 30.07 16.27 -6.20
N GLY A 193 30.56 16.93 -7.24
CA GLY A 193 31.88 16.65 -7.84
C GLY A 193 31.88 15.50 -8.84
N VAL A 194 30.71 14.98 -9.21
CA VAL A 194 30.54 14.00 -10.29
C VAL A 194 30.21 14.78 -11.56
N ASN A 195 31.23 15.12 -12.35
CA ASN A 195 31.11 16.08 -13.46
C ASN A 195 31.35 15.49 -14.87
N THR A 196 32.10 14.40 -14.99
CA THR A 196 32.35 13.69 -16.26
C THR A 196 32.65 12.21 -16.03
N GLY A 197 32.51 11.36 -17.05
CA GLY A 197 32.96 9.96 -17.04
C GLY A 197 31.85 8.93 -16.78
N THR A 198 32.25 7.77 -16.26
CA THR A 198 31.34 6.65 -15.97
C THR A 198 30.89 6.69 -14.50
N VAL A 199 29.58 6.78 -14.28
CA VAL A 199 28.97 6.65 -12.95
C VAL A 199 28.90 5.16 -12.58
N SER A 200 29.50 4.80 -11.46
CA SER A 200 29.37 3.48 -10.84
C SER A 200 28.32 3.54 -9.74
N MET A 201 27.32 2.67 -9.78
CA MET A 201 26.25 2.64 -8.78
C MET A 201 26.00 1.26 -8.18
N GLU A 202 25.78 1.20 -6.88
CA GLU A 202 25.31 0.03 -6.16
C GLU A 202 23.82 0.21 -5.83
N PHE A 203 23.01 -0.79 -6.15
CA PHE A 203 21.62 -0.88 -5.70
C PHE A 203 21.55 -1.76 -4.46
N GLU A 204 21.19 -1.18 -3.32
CA GLU A 204 20.97 -1.91 -2.06
C GLU A 204 19.59 -2.55 -2.08
N GLU A 205 19.54 -3.87 -2.31
CA GLU A 205 18.28 -4.55 -2.60
C GLU A 205 18.21 -5.98 -2.07
N LEU A 206 16.99 -6.46 -1.90
CA LEU A 206 16.67 -7.84 -1.61
C LEU A 206 17.02 -8.74 -2.80
N GLY A 207 17.61 -9.90 -2.51
CA GLY A 207 17.79 -10.95 -3.52
C GLY A 207 16.45 -11.51 -4.04
N PRO A 208 16.40 -12.03 -5.29
CA PRO A 208 15.15 -12.46 -5.95
C PRO A 208 14.29 -13.49 -5.19
N ARG A 209 14.91 -14.28 -4.32
CA ARG A 209 14.19 -15.25 -3.47
C ARG A 209 13.27 -14.59 -2.45
N ASN A 210 13.45 -13.30 -2.17
CA ASN A 210 12.73 -12.54 -1.15
C ASN A 210 11.74 -11.52 -1.73
N TRP A 211 11.62 -11.42 -3.06
CA TRP A 211 10.74 -10.46 -3.73
C TRP A 211 9.25 -10.76 -3.54
N TRP A 212 8.90 -12.02 -3.26
CA TRP A 212 7.51 -12.44 -3.06
C TRP A 212 7.36 -13.24 -1.78
N PRO A 213 6.21 -13.16 -1.10
CA PRO A 213 5.79 -14.19 -0.17
C PRO A 213 5.79 -15.57 -0.86
N ALA A 214 6.26 -16.59 -0.13
CA ALA A 214 6.57 -17.89 -0.70
C ALA A 214 5.35 -18.59 -1.35
N ASP A 215 4.15 -18.35 -0.84
CA ASP A 215 2.91 -19.00 -1.27
C ASP A 215 2.09 -18.19 -2.29
N TRP A 216 2.60 -17.05 -2.78
CA TRP A 216 1.96 -16.36 -3.90
C TRP A 216 2.02 -17.24 -5.15
N HIS A 217 0.86 -17.46 -5.77
CA HIS A 217 0.76 -18.31 -6.95
C HIS A 217 1.53 -17.70 -8.11
N THR A 218 2.23 -18.51 -8.91
CA THR A 218 3.08 -18.02 -10.00
C THR A 218 2.29 -17.20 -11.03
N ALA A 219 1.06 -17.61 -11.34
CA ALA A 219 0.18 -16.85 -12.26
C ALA A 219 -0.17 -15.45 -11.74
N ASP A 220 -0.27 -15.25 -10.42
CA ASP A 220 -0.55 -13.94 -9.83
C ASP A 220 0.63 -12.99 -10.03
N ARG A 221 1.86 -13.52 -10.04
CA ARG A 221 3.12 -12.74 -10.16
C ARG A 221 3.32 -12.08 -11.51
N ASN A 222 2.44 -12.36 -12.48
CA ASN A 222 2.48 -11.78 -13.82
C ASN A 222 1.77 -10.41 -13.86
N TRP A 223 0.91 -10.13 -12.89
CA TRP A 223 0.02 -8.97 -12.87
C TRP A 223 0.48 -7.94 -11.84
N GLU A 224 0.04 -6.68 -11.99
CA GLU A 224 0.44 -5.57 -11.13
C GLU A 224 0.16 -5.84 -9.63
N TYR A 225 -0.97 -6.49 -9.32
CA TYR A 225 -1.30 -6.87 -7.94
C TYR A 225 -0.38 -7.96 -7.36
N GLY A 226 0.37 -8.68 -8.20
CA GLY A 226 1.37 -9.67 -7.81
C GLY A 226 2.80 -9.25 -8.10
N ALA A 227 3.06 -7.96 -8.38
CA ALA A 227 4.38 -7.45 -8.68
C ALA A 227 5.41 -7.72 -7.55
N PRO A 228 6.71 -7.86 -7.89
CA PRO A 228 7.77 -8.00 -6.90
C PRO A 228 7.71 -6.90 -5.82
N VAL A 229 7.91 -7.27 -4.57
CA VAL A 229 8.02 -6.34 -3.44
C VAL A 229 9.51 -6.11 -3.14
N THR A 230 10.00 -4.93 -3.50
CA THR A 230 11.42 -4.56 -3.38
C THR A 230 11.58 -3.19 -2.72
N ARG A 231 12.80 -2.88 -2.26
CA ARG A 231 13.14 -1.61 -1.59
C ARG A 231 13.26 -0.44 -2.57
N LEU A 232 13.64 -0.72 -3.81
CA LEU A 232 13.78 0.23 -4.90
C LEU A 232 12.71 -0.03 -5.98
N ALA A 233 11.44 0.13 -5.60
CA ALA A 233 10.30 -0.23 -6.43
C ALA A 233 9.89 0.88 -7.41
N VAL A 234 10.45 0.88 -8.62
CA VAL A 234 10.04 1.83 -9.67
C VAL A 234 8.58 1.59 -10.04
N SER A 235 7.72 2.59 -9.82
CA SER A 235 6.28 2.53 -10.08
C SER A 235 5.66 1.26 -9.48
N ALA A 236 6.01 0.94 -8.23
CA ALA A 236 5.58 -0.28 -7.54
C ALA A 236 5.90 -1.60 -8.28
N ASN A 237 6.93 -1.59 -9.13
CA ASN A 237 7.34 -2.70 -9.99
C ASN A 237 6.25 -3.18 -10.96
N SER A 238 5.41 -2.27 -11.44
CA SER A 238 4.42 -2.55 -12.49
C SER A 238 4.53 -1.61 -13.69
N SER A 239 3.91 -2.03 -14.79
CA SER A 239 3.73 -1.27 -16.03
C SER A 239 2.37 -1.64 -16.61
N GLY A 240 1.42 -0.71 -16.58
CA GLY A 240 0.01 -1.01 -16.83
C GLY A 240 -0.47 -2.12 -15.87
N ASP A 241 -1.15 -3.12 -16.41
CA ASP A 241 -1.70 -4.24 -15.63
C ASP A 241 -0.66 -5.32 -15.28
N TYR A 242 0.59 -5.18 -15.71
CA TYR A 242 1.60 -6.24 -15.62
C TYR A 242 2.69 -5.94 -14.59
N ALA A 243 3.18 -7.02 -13.96
CA ALA A 243 4.37 -6.98 -13.14
C ALA A 243 5.64 -6.82 -14.00
N VAL A 244 6.62 -6.13 -13.45
CA VAL A 244 7.99 -6.07 -13.98
C VAL A 244 8.81 -7.16 -13.29
N TYR A 245 9.22 -8.19 -14.02
CA TYR A 245 9.92 -9.35 -13.44
C TYR A 245 11.32 -9.07 -12.93
N ASP A 246 12.02 -8.06 -13.47
CA ASP A 246 13.39 -7.72 -13.08
C ASP A 246 13.46 -6.23 -12.69
N PRO A 247 13.04 -5.90 -11.45
CA PRO A 247 13.06 -4.53 -10.95
C PRO A 247 14.44 -3.85 -10.99
N PRO A 248 15.55 -4.49 -10.52
CA PRO A 248 16.86 -3.87 -10.58
C PRO A 248 17.28 -3.50 -12.01
N LYS A 249 17.03 -4.39 -12.98
CA LYS A 249 17.36 -4.11 -14.38
C LYS A 249 16.48 -3.01 -14.98
N ARG A 250 15.20 -2.91 -14.59
CA ARG A 250 14.34 -1.77 -15.00
C ARG A 250 14.89 -0.46 -14.44
N LEU A 251 15.26 -0.44 -13.18
CA LEU A 251 15.83 0.74 -12.53
C LEU A 251 17.17 1.15 -13.19
N ALA A 252 18.05 0.18 -13.45
CA ALA A 252 19.29 0.42 -14.18
C ALA A 252 19.06 1.04 -15.57
N ARG A 253 18.06 0.55 -16.31
CA ARG A 253 17.70 1.11 -17.62
C ARG A 253 17.29 2.58 -17.52
N ILE A 254 16.49 2.92 -16.52
CA ILE A 254 16.04 4.30 -16.29
C ILE A 254 17.23 5.19 -15.93
N TRP A 255 18.12 4.73 -15.04
CA TRP A 255 19.35 5.44 -14.71
C TRP A 255 20.24 5.65 -15.93
N SER A 256 20.48 4.62 -16.75
CA SER A 256 21.24 4.73 -18.01
C SER A 256 20.65 5.83 -18.89
N GLN A 257 19.34 5.77 -19.19
CA GLN A 257 18.68 6.77 -20.04
C GLN A 257 18.81 8.20 -19.50
N VAL A 258 18.75 8.36 -18.18
CA VAL A 258 18.85 9.67 -17.51
C VAL A 258 20.29 10.19 -17.52
N LEU A 259 21.28 9.31 -17.34
CA LEU A 259 22.71 9.64 -17.32
C LEU A 259 23.29 9.83 -18.72
N ASP A 260 22.90 9.01 -19.69
CA ASP A 260 23.32 9.10 -21.10
C ASP A 260 22.93 10.46 -21.68
N LYS A 261 21.73 10.96 -21.38
CA LYS A 261 21.26 12.32 -21.76
C LYS A 261 22.11 13.45 -21.17
N ARG A 262 22.91 13.15 -20.13
CA ARG A 262 23.81 14.09 -19.47
C ARG A 262 25.28 13.83 -19.82
N GLY A 263 25.57 12.92 -20.75
CA GLY A 263 26.92 12.60 -21.20
C GLY A 263 27.73 11.71 -20.25
N TYR A 264 27.08 11.02 -19.31
CA TYR A 264 27.74 10.05 -18.43
C TYR A 264 27.61 8.64 -18.99
N GLY A 265 28.67 7.83 -18.86
CA GLY A 265 28.54 6.38 -18.92
C GLY A 265 27.90 5.85 -17.62
N PHE A 266 27.35 4.64 -17.66
CA PHE A 266 26.72 4.02 -16.49
C PHE A 266 27.10 2.55 -16.33
N GLN A 267 27.51 2.18 -15.13
CA GLN A 267 27.68 0.80 -14.70
C GLN A 267 27.09 0.61 -13.30
N TRP A 268 26.58 -0.58 -13.02
CA TRP A 268 25.92 -0.87 -11.76
C TRP A 268 26.13 -2.30 -11.28
N ALA A 269 25.93 -2.49 -9.98
CA ALA A 269 25.88 -3.78 -9.31
C ALA A 269 24.81 -3.78 -8.22
N GLU A 270 24.33 -4.96 -7.82
CA GLU A 270 23.48 -5.12 -6.65
C GLU A 270 24.36 -5.40 -5.41
N VAL A 271 23.98 -4.82 -4.28
CA VAL A 271 24.51 -5.19 -2.96
C VAL A 271 23.35 -5.64 -2.06
N PRO A 272 23.56 -6.59 -1.15
CA PRO A 272 22.49 -7.09 -0.29
C PRO A 272 21.82 -5.96 0.50
N ALA A 273 20.51 -6.07 0.71
CA ALA A 273 19.79 -5.21 1.64
C ALA A 273 20.46 -5.18 3.03
N ASP A 274 20.40 -4.03 3.68
CA ASP A 274 21.00 -3.68 4.96
C ASP A 274 22.55 -3.72 4.96
N SER A 275 23.18 -3.70 3.78
CA SER A 275 24.63 -3.52 3.65
C SER A 275 25.06 -2.17 4.22
N PRO A 276 25.98 -2.14 5.21
CA PRO A 276 26.38 -0.88 5.83
C PRO A 276 27.12 0.01 4.84
N ASN A 277 26.87 1.31 4.92
CA ASN A 277 27.71 2.31 4.27
C ASN A 277 29.07 2.40 4.96
N PRO A 278 30.20 2.36 4.22
CA PRO A 278 31.52 2.57 4.78
C PRO A 278 31.64 3.91 5.52
N GLN A 279 32.57 3.98 6.47
CA GLN A 279 32.90 5.25 7.13
C GLN A 279 33.38 6.26 6.08
N GLY A 280 32.84 7.48 6.14
CA GLY A 280 33.14 8.54 5.17
C GLY A 280 32.15 8.62 4.01
N SER A 281 31.15 7.73 3.92
CA SER A 281 30.04 7.89 2.99
C SER A 281 29.28 9.20 3.25
N ARG A 282 28.92 9.89 2.16
CA ARG A 282 28.22 11.18 2.18
C ARG A 282 26.86 11.07 1.50
N LEU A 283 25.80 11.52 2.17
CA LEU A 283 24.48 11.64 1.54
C LEU A 283 24.53 12.76 0.49
N ILE A 284 24.22 12.44 -0.77
CA ILE A 284 24.13 13.38 -1.88
C ILE A 284 22.71 13.93 -2.02
N HIS A 285 21.73 13.04 -1.94
CA HIS A 285 20.33 13.38 -2.19
C HIS A 285 19.39 12.41 -1.46
N GLU A 286 18.22 12.92 -1.06
CA GLU A 286 17.14 12.12 -0.49
C GLU A 286 15.83 12.49 -1.21
N GLU A 287 15.17 11.50 -1.83
CA GLU A 287 13.80 11.65 -2.32
C GLU A 287 12.84 11.14 -1.24
N LEU A 288 11.83 11.95 -0.94
CA LEU A 288 10.78 11.61 0.00
C LEU A 288 9.52 11.18 -0.76
N SER A 289 8.90 10.09 -0.30
CA SER A 289 7.60 9.65 -0.80
C SER A 289 6.50 10.67 -0.50
N GLN A 290 5.31 10.43 -1.06
CA GLN A 290 4.09 11.02 -0.51
C GLN A 290 3.92 10.62 0.98
N PRO A 291 3.22 11.41 1.80
CA PRO A 291 2.99 11.07 3.20
C PRO A 291 2.36 9.69 3.37
N LEU A 292 2.57 9.07 4.52
CA LEU A 292 1.99 7.78 4.87
C LEU A 292 0.46 7.79 4.69
N GLN A 293 -0.22 8.91 4.94
CA GLN A 293 -1.64 9.06 4.64
C GLN A 293 -2.00 8.73 3.18
N SER A 294 -1.22 9.20 2.21
CA SER A 294 -1.44 8.91 0.78
C SER A 294 -1.15 7.43 0.47
N LEU A 295 -0.10 6.87 1.05
CA LEU A 295 0.25 5.44 0.88
C LEU A 295 -0.83 4.53 1.47
N VAL A 296 -1.32 4.86 2.66
CA VAL A 296 -2.41 4.15 3.33
C VAL A 296 -3.72 4.29 2.54
N THR A 297 -3.98 5.46 1.94
CA THR A 297 -5.13 5.68 1.03
C THR A 297 -5.05 4.78 -0.19
N ARG A 298 -3.88 4.71 -0.85
CA ARG A 298 -3.64 3.79 -1.97
C ARG A 298 -3.85 2.31 -1.56
N ALA A 299 -3.35 1.91 -0.39
CA ALA A 299 -3.55 0.55 0.12
C ALA A 299 -5.03 0.26 0.47
N ASN A 300 -5.75 1.20 1.06
CA ASN A 300 -7.11 0.96 1.58
C ASN A 300 -8.21 1.23 0.54
N THR A 301 -8.21 2.39 -0.11
CA THR A 301 -9.23 2.79 -1.09
C THR A 301 -9.11 1.98 -2.38
N GLU A 302 -7.91 1.93 -2.96
CA GLU A 302 -7.62 1.24 -4.23
C GLU A 302 -7.27 -0.23 -4.05
N SER A 303 -7.01 -0.66 -2.81
CA SER A 303 -6.60 -2.05 -2.49
C SER A 303 -5.23 -2.45 -3.05
N HIS A 304 -4.31 -1.50 -3.23
CA HIS A 304 -3.01 -1.74 -3.86
C HIS A 304 -2.11 -2.67 -3.04
N ASN A 305 -1.70 -3.80 -3.63
CA ASN A 305 -1.01 -4.88 -2.92
C ASN A 305 0.43 -4.51 -2.53
N ASN A 306 1.22 -4.02 -3.49
CA ASN A 306 2.62 -3.67 -3.26
C ASN A 306 2.76 -2.64 -2.14
N THR A 307 1.91 -1.60 -2.12
CA THR A 307 1.91 -0.60 -1.04
C THR A 307 1.61 -1.21 0.33
N ALA A 308 0.67 -2.16 0.44
CA ALA A 308 0.38 -2.81 1.70
C ALA A 308 1.53 -3.71 2.19
N GLU A 309 2.25 -4.35 1.26
CA GLU A 309 3.45 -5.14 1.56
C GLU A 309 4.60 -4.28 2.07
N VAL A 310 4.79 -3.10 1.48
CA VAL A 310 5.75 -2.09 1.95
C VAL A 310 5.33 -1.60 3.34
N LEU A 311 4.08 -1.18 3.52
CA LEU A 311 3.55 -0.69 4.80
C LEU A 311 3.70 -1.70 5.94
N LEU A 312 3.50 -3.00 5.68
CA LEU A 312 3.78 -4.06 6.65
C LEU A 312 5.27 -4.06 7.05
N ARG A 313 6.18 -4.04 6.08
CA ARG A 313 7.63 -4.13 6.31
C ARG A 313 8.16 -2.89 7.04
N VAL A 314 7.84 -1.69 6.56
CA VAL A 314 8.27 -0.44 7.21
C VAL A 314 7.61 -0.25 8.58
N GLY A 315 6.33 -0.60 8.73
CA GLY A 315 5.63 -0.55 10.01
C GLY A 315 6.23 -1.55 11.01
N SER A 316 6.60 -2.74 10.55
CA SER A 316 7.28 -3.72 11.40
C SER A 316 8.74 -3.34 11.72
N GLY A 317 9.36 -2.49 10.90
CA GLY A 317 10.79 -2.17 10.96
C GLY A 317 11.69 -3.27 10.37
N SER A 318 11.17 -4.13 9.49
CA SER A 318 11.91 -5.27 8.95
C SER A 318 11.47 -5.61 7.53
N TRP A 319 12.45 -5.71 6.61
CA TRP A 319 12.24 -6.23 5.25
C TRP A 319 12.31 -7.77 5.16
N ASN A 320 12.79 -8.44 6.21
CA ASN A 320 12.61 -9.88 6.37
C ASN A 320 11.13 -10.17 6.70
N LEU A 321 10.41 -10.78 5.76
CA LEU A 321 8.96 -10.99 5.85
C LEU A 321 8.57 -11.84 7.07
N SER A 322 9.29 -12.93 7.34
CA SER A 322 9.01 -13.79 8.51
C SER A 322 9.17 -13.03 9.83
N GLN A 323 10.15 -12.12 9.90
CA GLN A 323 10.32 -11.24 11.05
C GLN A 323 9.22 -10.17 11.12
N ALA A 324 8.86 -9.55 9.99
CA ALA A 324 7.78 -8.57 9.89
C ALA A 324 6.44 -9.17 10.37
N SER A 325 6.12 -10.39 9.94
CA SER A 325 4.93 -11.14 10.36
C SER A 325 4.90 -11.38 11.87
N ARG A 326 6.03 -11.80 12.47
CA ARG A 326 6.12 -12.05 13.92
C ARG A 326 5.95 -10.77 14.72
N ILE A 327 6.62 -9.69 14.30
CA ILE A 327 6.52 -8.37 14.93
C ILE A 327 5.08 -7.85 14.86
N THR A 328 4.41 -8.06 13.71
CA THR A 328 3.02 -7.65 13.52
C THR A 328 2.07 -8.44 14.43
N LEU A 329 2.24 -9.76 14.53
CA LEU A 329 1.45 -10.59 15.44
C LEU A 329 1.69 -10.21 16.91
N GLN A 330 2.93 -9.89 17.29
CA GLN A 330 3.25 -9.41 18.63
C GLN A 330 2.61 -8.04 18.90
N TRP A 331 2.66 -7.11 17.94
CA TRP A 331 1.99 -5.82 18.05
C TRP A 331 0.48 -5.96 18.28
N LEU A 332 -0.19 -6.89 17.59
CA LEU A 332 -1.61 -7.18 17.84
C LEU A 332 -1.85 -7.68 19.28
N LYS A 333 -0.97 -8.53 19.81
CA LYS A 333 -1.04 -9.01 21.21
C LYS A 333 -0.81 -7.89 22.22
N ASP A 334 0.15 -7.00 21.95
CA ASP A 334 0.47 -5.87 22.83
C ASP A 334 -0.68 -4.86 22.90
N LYS A 335 -1.53 -4.82 21.87
CA LYS A 335 -2.80 -4.08 21.83
C LYS A 335 -3.99 -4.88 22.42
N ASP A 336 -3.73 -6.05 23.00
CA ASP A 336 -4.72 -6.91 23.64
C ASP A 336 -5.85 -7.35 22.70
N LEU A 337 -5.51 -7.56 21.42
CA LEU A 337 -6.44 -8.02 20.39
C LEU A 337 -6.55 -9.55 20.37
N PRO A 338 -7.73 -10.12 20.00
CA PRO A 338 -7.93 -11.56 19.99
C PRO A 338 -7.24 -12.20 18.79
N VAL A 339 -6.02 -12.70 19.00
CA VAL A 339 -5.15 -13.25 17.94
C VAL A 339 -5.15 -14.79 17.85
N ASP A 340 -6.06 -15.47 18.56
CA ASP A 340 -6.13 -16.93 18.51
C ASP A 340 -6.42 -17.43 17.08
N GLY A 341 -5.57 -18.32 16.59
CA GLY A 341 -5.65 -18.87 15.24
C GLY A 341 -5.28 -17.89 14.11
N VAL A 342 -4.72 -16.72 14.44
CA VAL A 342 -4.31 -15.70 13.46
C VAL A 342 -2.91 -15.99 12.91
N THR A 343 -2.79 -15.93 11.59
CA THR A 343 -1.52 -16.08 10.86
C THR A 343 -1.34 -14.89 9.93
N ILE A 344 -0.22 -14.19 10.09
CA ILE A 344 0.23 -13.12 9.19
C ILE A 344 1.25 -13.73 8.21
N ALA A 345 0.83 -13.99 6.98
CA ALA A 345 1.69 -14.53 5.94
C ALA A 345 2.20 -13.44 4.98
N ASP A 346 1.39 -12.39 4.76
CA ASP A 346 1.77 -11.20 3.99
C ASP A 346 1.02 -9.95 4.47
N GLY A 347 1.30 -8.79 3.85
CA GLY A 347 0.68 -7.50 4.18
C GLY A 347 -0.56 -7.17 3.36
N SER A 348 -0.69 -7.77 2.18
CA SER A 348 -1.70 -7.45 1.18
C SER A 348 -2.95 -8.33 1.27
N GLY A 349 -2.83 -9.56 1.77
CA GLY A 349 -3.91 -10.54 1.78
C GLY A 349 -3.99 -11.42 0.53
N LEU A 350 -3.02 -11.35 -0.38
CA LEU A 350 -2.97 -12.23 -1.56
C LEU A 350 -2.57 -13.67 -1.17
N SER A 351 -1.70 -13.80 -0.16
CA SER A 351 -1.33 -15.07 0.44
C SER A 351 -2.55 -15.81 0.99
N ARG A 352 -2.71 -17.06 0.55
CA ARG A 352 -3.74 -17.98 1.06
C ARG A 352 -3.38 -18.56 2.44
N SER A 353 -2.16 -18.36 2.91
CA SER A 353 -1.72 -18.77 4.25
C SER A 353 -2.14 -17.80 5.35
N ASN A 354 -2.61 -16.58 5.00
CA ASN A 354 -3.21 -15.69 5.98
C ASN A 354 -4.43 -16.33 6.65
N ARG A 355 -4.53 -16.16 7.97
CA ARG A 355 -5.71 -16.52 8.76
C ARG A 355 -6.03 -15.37 9.70
N SER A 356 -7.29 -14.95 9.73
CA SER A 356 -7.77 -13.91 10.65
C SER A 356 -9.22 -14.18 11.05
N THR A 357 -9.71 -13.49 12.08
CA THR A 357 -11.05 -13.66 12.64
C THR A 357 -11.83 -12.36 12.53
N THR A 358 -13.17 -12.43 12.46
CA THR A 358 -14.00 -11.22 12.43
C THR A 358 -13.99 -10.49 13.77
N ARG A 359 -13.76 -11.20 14.88
CA ARG A 359 -13.51 -10.58 16.19
C ARG A 359 -12.21 -9.79 16.21
N LEU A 360 -11.12 -10.29 15.61
CA LEU A 360 -9.89 -9.51 15.48
C LEU A 360 -10.12 -8.22 14.70
N TYR A 361 -10.69 -8.30 13.50
CA TYR A 361 -10.92 -7.11 12.68
C TYR A 361 -11.86 -6.10 13.36
N THR A 362 -12.93 -6.56 13.99
CA THR A 362 -13.86 -5.67 14.70
C THR A 362 -13.18 -5.00 15.90
N SER A 363 -12.35 -5.74 16.65
CA SER A 363 -11.57 -5.19 17.77
C SER A 363 -10.49 -4.20 17.31
N LEU A 364 -9.83 -4.48 16.18
CA LEU A 364 -8.85 -3.58 15.57
C LEU A 364 -9.52 -2.26 15.13
N LEU A 365 -10.69 -2.35 14.49
CA LEU A 365 -11.49 -1.19 14.08
C LEU A 365 -11.87 -0.33 15.30
N LEU A 366 -12.39 -0.94 16.36
CA LEU A 366 -12.68 -0.25 17.62
C LEU A 366 -11.43 0.40 18.23
N THR A 367 -10.31 -0.31 18.25
CA THR A 367 -9.03 0.23 18.75
C THR A 367 -8.59 1.45 17.94
N MET A 368 -8.68 1.38 16.62
CA MET A 368 -8.32 2.48 15.74
C MET A 368 -9.30 3.66 15.83
N GLN A 369 -10.58 3.43 16.15
CA GLN A 369 -11.55 4.51 16.39
C GLN A 369 -11.11 5.43 17.54
N HIS A 370 -10.42 4.88 18.55
CA HIS A 370 -9.89 5.64 19.69
C HIS A 370 -8.42 6.06 19.53
N HIS A 371 -7.76 5.68 18.44
CA HIS A 371 -6.39 6.09 18.14
C HIS A 371 -6.34 7.57 17.72
N ALA A 372 -5.24 8.27 18.04
CA ALA A 372 -5.08 9.69 17.72
C ALA A 372 -5.20 10.00 16.21
N SER A 373 -4.78 9.06 15.35
CA SER A 373 -4.94 9.13 13.89
C SER A 373 -6.16 8.38 13.36
N GLY A 374 -7.10 7.96 14.23
CA GLY A 374 -8.24 7.11 13.89
C GLY A 374 -9.14 7.69 12.82
N SER A 375 -9.54 8.95 12.97
CA SER A 375 -10.37 9.67 11.98
C SER A 375 -9.70 9.68 10.60
N THR A 376 -8.41 10.02 10.55
CA THR A 376 -7.64 10.05 9.30
C THR A 376 -7.49 8.65 8.70
N TRP A 377 -7.25 7.62 9.51
CA TRP A 377 -7.14 6.24 9.04
C TRP A 377 -8.45 5.72 8.45
N TYR A 378 -9.59 5.98 9.08
CA TYR A 378 -10.89 5.71 8.48
C TYR A 378 -11.12 6.48 7.18
N GLY A 379 -10.65 7.73 7.10
CA GLY A 379 -10.72 8.56 5.90
C GLY A 379 -9.94 8.01 4.70
N THR A 380 -9.04 7.04 4.91
CA THR A 380 -8.29 6.37 3.82
C THR A 380 -9.04 5.20 3.19
N MET A 381 -10.16 4.77 3.77
CA MET A 381 -10.94 3.63 3.31
C MET A 381 -11.95 4.02 2.23
N ALA A 382 -12.37 3.04 1.43
CA ALA A 382 -13.40 3.23 0.43
C ALA A 382 -14.76 3.56 1.08
N VAL A 383 -15.60 4.30 0.35
CA VAL A 383 -16.94 4.71 0.78
C VAL A 383 -17.98 4.11 -0.15
N ALA A 384 -19.00 3.47 0.43
CA ALA A 384 -20.08 2.81 -0.29
C ALA A 384 -20.76 3.72 -1.33
N ASN A 385 -20.78 3.25 -2.58
CA ASN A 385 -21.31 3.92 -3.76
C ASN A 385 -20.68 5.29 -4.04
N ARG A 386 -19.43 5.51 -3.62
CA ARG A 386 -18.72 6.79 -3.83
C ARG A 386 -17.27 6.65 -4.28
N THR A 387 -16.47 5.79 -3.64
CA THR A 387 -15.02 5.77 -3.89
C THR A 387 -14.43 4.38 -3.87
N GLY A 388 -13.32 4.22 -4.61
CA GLY A 388 -12.47 3.02 -4.60
C GLY A 388 -13.22 1.73 -4.87
N THR A 389 -12.80 0.64 -4.24
CA THR A 389 -13.42 -0.69 -4.41
C THR A 389 -14.89 -0.80 -3.98
N LEU A 390 -15.49 0.27 -3.45
CA LEU A 390 -16.90 0.34 -3.04
C LEU A 390 -17.75 1.26 -3.93
N GLU A 391 -17.22 1.82 -5.01
CA GLU A 391 -17.96 2.69 -5.93
C GLU A 391 -19.23 2.05 -6.51
N ARG A 392 -19.24 0.71 -6.63
CA ARG A 392 -20.36 -0.11 -7.14
C ARG A 392 -20.74 -1.20 -6.14
N PHE A 393 -20.77 -0.88 -4.85
CA PHE A 393 -20.81 -1.87 -3.78
C PHE A 393 -22.01 -2.83 -3.86
N SER A 394 -23.22 -2.35 -4.15
CA SER A 394 -24.39 -3.26 -4.14
C SER A 394 -25.67 -2.77 -4.79
N GLY A 395 -25.75 -1.53 -5.30
CA GLY A 395 -27.03 -0.98 -5.78
C GLY A 395 -28.07 -0.75 -4.68
N SER A 396 -27.71 -0.91 -3.39
CA SER A 396 -28.57 -0.53 -2.25
C SER A 396 -28.43 0.98 -1.99
N PRO A 397 -29.47 1.79 -2.27
CA PRO A 397 -29.42 3.23 -2.02
C PRO A 397 -29.29 3.56 -0.53
N SER A 398 -29.73 2.64 0.34
CA SER A 398 -29.71 2.82 1.79
C SER A 398 -28.30 2.87 2.38
N LEU A 399 -27.31 2.25 1.71
CA LEU A 399 -25.92 2.18 2.17
C LEU A 399 -25.03 3.30 1.64
N THR A 400 -25.51 4.06 0.65
CA THR A 400 -24.73 5.12 -0.03
C THR A 400 -24.17 6.13 0.96
N GLY A 401 -22.84 6.26 0.98
CA GLY A 401 -22.14 7.18 1.87
C GLY A 401 -22.15 6.83 3.36
N LYS A 402 -22.88 5.79 3.79
CA LYS A 402 -22.96 5.39 5.21
C LYS A 402 -21.90 4.36 5.60
N PHE A 403 -21.50 3.49 4.69
CA PHE A 403 -20.47 2.49 4.95
C PHE A 403 -19.10 2.97 4.46
N VAL A 404 -18.13 2.91 5.37
CA VAL A 404 -16.71 3.18 5.13
C VAL A 404 -15.92 1.94 5.52
N GLY A 405 -15.13 1.38 4.61
CA GLY A 405 -14.41 0.16 4.91
C GLY A 405 -13.54 -0.40 3.80
N LYS A 406 -13.03 -1.60 4.06
CA LYS A 406 -12.17 -2.37 3.19
C LYS A 406 -12.90 -3.59 2.66
N THR A 407 -12.76 -3.81 1.36
CA THR A 407 -13.16 -5.03 0.66
C THR A 407 -12.00 -6.03 0.58
N GLY A 408 -12.33 -7.31 0.42
CA GLY A 408 -11.39 -8.36 0.03
C GLY A 408 -12.03 -9.33 -0.96
N THR A 409 -11.28 -9.71 -2.00
CA THR A 409 -11.73 -10.70 -2.99
C THR A 409 -10.54 -11.46 -3.53
N ILE A 410 -10.57 -12.79 -3.40
CA ILE A 410 -9.76 -13.74 -4.16
C ILE A 410 -10.65 -14.94 -4.48
N ARG A 411 -10.22 -15.88 -5.32
CA ARG A 411 -11.06 -17.04 -5.71
C ARG A 411 -11.62 -17.77 -4.49
N GLY A 412 -12.95 -17.85 -4.39
CA GLY A 412 -13.67 -18.51 -3.29
C GLY A 412 -13.65 -17.75 -1.96
N VAL A 413 -13.20 -16.49 -1.94
CA VAL A 413 -13.15 -15.68 -0.71
C VAL A 413 -13.73 -14.30 -0.97
N LYS A 414 -14.62 -13.86 -0.10
CA LYS A 414 -15.13 -12.49 -0.05
C LYS A 414 -14.99 -11.97 1.36
N ALA A 415 -14.57 -10.72 1.50
CA ALA A 415 -14.43 -10.08 2.80
C ALA A 415 -14.92 -8.63 2.75
N LEU A 416 -15.45 -8.17 3.88
CA LEU A 416 -15.87 -6.79 4.08
C LEU A 416 -15.70 -6.40 5.54
N SER A 417 -15.01 -5.30 5.83
CA SER A 417 -14.84 -4.83 7.22
C SER A 417 -14.74 -3.32 7.27
N GLY A 418 -15.33 -2.71 8.29
CA GLY A 418 -15.30 -1.27 8.45
C GLY A 418 -16.34 -0.79 9.45
N ARG A 419 -16.83 0.43 9.23
CA ARG A 419 -17.88 1.05 10.05
C ARG A 419 -19.05 1.51 9.18
N ILE A 420 -20.24 1.42 9.74
CA ILE A 420 -21.46 1.95 9.14
C ILE A 420 -22.03 3.04 10.04
N ASP A 421 -22.40 4.16 9.43
CA ASP A 421 -23.11 5.25 10.09
C ASP A 421 -24.60 4.94 10.20
N THR A 422 -25.12 4.99 11.43
CA THR A 422 -26.51 4.66 11.75
C THR A 422 -27.15 5.79 12.55
N PRO A 423 -28.48 5.88 12.60
CA PRO A 423 -29.17 6.89 13.43
C PRO A 423 -28.79 6.84 14.92
N HIS A 424 -28.23 5.72 15.39
CA HIS A 424 -27.82 5.49 16.78
C HIS A 424 -26.29 5.35 16.93
N GLY A 425 -25.53 6.04 16.09
CA GLY A 425 -24.07 6.07 16.09
C GLY A 425 -23.42 4.97 15.25
N TYR A 426 -22.09 4.92 15.22
CA TYR A 426 -21.37 3.96 14.38
C TYR A 426 -21.59 2.51 14.83
N ARG A 427 -21.61 1.60 13.86
CA ARG A 427 -21.45 0.17 14.10
C ARG A 427 -20.22 -0.32 13.38
N PHE A 428 -19.40 -1.11 14.07
CA PHE A 428 -18.17 -1.69 13.55
C PHE A 428 -18.43 -3.15 13.23
N PHE A 429 -17.90 -3.62 12.11
CA PHE A 429 -18.17 -4.98 11.69
C PHE A 429 -17.05 -5.58 10.87
N SER A 430 -17.06 -6.91 10.85
CA SER A 430 -16.27 -7.72 9.93
C SER A 430 -17.08 -8.91 9.44
N LEU A 431 -17.10 -9.12 8.13
CA LEU A 431 -17.77 -10.20 7.41
C LEU A 431 -16.71 -10.93 6.57
N LEU A 432 -16.50 -12.22 6.84
CA LEU A 432 -15.58 -13.08 6.08
C LEU A 432 -16.34 -14.28 5.54
N ALA A 433 -16.30 -14.50 4.23
CA ALA A 433 -16.92 -15.62 3.56
C ALA A 433 -15.87 -16.43 2.80
N ASN A 434 -15.74 -17.72 3.10
CA ASN A 434 -14.89 -18.65 2.37
C ASN A 434 -15.74 -19.80 1.84
N GLY A 435 -15.85 -19.90 0.50
CA GLY A 435 -16.65 -20.92 -0.17
C GLY A 435 -18.16 -20.67 -0.14
N ALA A 436 -18.61 -19.45 0.18
CA ALA A 436 -20.02 -19.09 0.18
C ALA A 436 -20.57 -18.80 -1.22
N ALA A 437 -21.83 -19.15 -1.45
CA ALA A 437 -22.64 -18.70 -2.56
C ALA A 437 -23.17 -17.27 -2.31
N GLU A 438 -23.33 -16.51 -3.40
CA GLU A 438 -23.88 -15.15 -3.40
C GLU A 438 -23.35 -14.20 -2.29
N PRO A 439 -22.03 -14.14 -2.01
CA PRO A 439 -21.54 -13.41 -0.85
C PRO A 439 -21.78 -11.89 -0.92
N ARG A 440 -21.93 -11.32 -2.11
CA ARG A 440 -22.22 -9.88 -2.27
C ARG A 440 -23.60 -9.51 -1.72
N SER A 441 -24.64 -10.25 -2.10
CA SER A 441 -26.01 -9.96 -1.69
C SER A 441 -26.19 -10.18 -0.19
N ARG A 442 -25.63 -11.27 0.37
CA ARG A 442 -25.66 -11.55 1.81
C ARG A 442 -24.92 -10.47 2.62
N MET A 443 -23.76 -10.00 2.16
CA MET A 443 -23.06 -8.88 2.82
C MET A 443 -23.92 -7.61 2.84
N ALA A 444 -24.54 -7.24 1.71
CA ALA A 444 -25.42 -6.08 1.65
C ALA A 444 -26.61 -6.22 2.61
N GLY A 445 -27.28 -7.38 2.60
CA GLY A 445 -28.40 -7.66 3.51
C GLY A 445 -28.00 -7.60 4.99
N ILE A 446 -26.81 -8.06 5.37
CA ILE A 446 -26.30 -7.94 6.74
C ILE A 446 -26.12 -6.46 7.11
N LEU A 447 -25.57 -5.63 6.23
CA LEU A 447 -25.40 -4.20 6.52
C LEU A 447 -26.74 -3.46 6.63
N GLU A 448 -27.73 -3.83 5.82
CA GLU A 448 -29.10 -3.31 5.94
C GLU A 448 -29.74 -3.74 7.26
N ALA A 449 -29.54 -4.99 7.68
CA ALA A 449 -29.98 -5.45 8.99
C ALA A 449 -29.31 -4.66 10.14
N VAL A 450 -28.01 -4.33 10.01
CA VAL A 450 -27.31 -3.48 10.99
C VAL A 450 -27.91 -2.08 11.06
N LEU A 451 -28.29 -1.48 9.93
CA LEU A 451 -29.01 -0.20 9.91
C LEU A 451 -30.37 -0.31 10.61
N LYS A 452 -31.15 -1.32 10.25
CA LYS A 452 -32.50 -1.57 10.77
C LYS A 452 -32.51 -1.79 12.28
N HIS A 453 -31.55 -2.54 12.81
CA HIS A 453 -31.46 -2.88 14.24
C HIS A 453 -30.49 -1.98 15.01
N SER A 454 -30.16 -0.81 14.47
CA SER A 454 -29.19 0.10 15.10
C SER A 454 -29.62 0.56 16.50
N SER A 455 -30.91 0.60 16.81
CA SER A 455 -31.44 1.01 18.13
C SER A 455 -31.31 -0.06 19.22
N CYS A 456 -30.83 -1.26 18.90
CA CYS A 456 -30.91 -2.43 19.78
C CYS A 456 -30.57 -2.12 21.26
N PRO A 457 -31.54 -2.25 22.19
CA PRO A 457 -31.34 -1.90 23.59
C PRO A 457 -30.35 -2.86 24.26
N ARG A 458 -29.77 -2.44 25.39
CA ARG A 458 -29.02 -3.36 26.26
C ARG A 458 -30.01 -4.35 26.86
N VAL A 459 -29.85 -5.64 26.55
CA VAL A 459 -30.47 -6.70 27.34
C VAL A 459 -29.56 -6.86 28.56
N PHE A 460 -30.05 -6.43 29.73
CA PHE A 460 -29.34 -6.52 31.01
C PHE A 460 -29.40 -7.94 31.57
#